data_AF-A0A9W6NIA6-F1
#
_entry.id   AF-A0A9W6NIA6-F1
#
_cell.length_a   1.000
_cell.length_b   1.000
_cell.length_c   1.000
_cell.angle_alpha   90.00
_cell.angle_beta   90.00
_cell.angle_gamma   90.00
#
_symmetry.space_group_name_H-M   'P 1'
#
loop_
_entity.id
_entity.type
_entity.pdbx_description
1 polymer ?
#
loop_
_entity_poly.entity_id
_entity_poly.type
_entity_poly.pdbx_seq_one_letter_code
_entity_poly.pdbx_strand_id
1 'polypeptide(L)'
;MKLLKPLFLAGSLLLSSAVLAEGGSDRIFERIESMRDKAEAVLIQAEKAPASERHVHMKEHMKMLDEMMNQLHNEHPAPGMSTEEHLAWMERHDKLVDDVLAQMMREHKLMMADKECHP
;
A
#
# COMPACT_ATOMS: atom_id res chain seq x y z
N MET A 1 48.85 13.40 42.41
CA MET A 1 47.61 13.91 43.04
C MET A 1 47.29 15.27 42.45
N LYS A 2 46.03 15.49 42.04
CA LYS A 2 45.37 16.78 41.69
C LYS A 2 45.79 17.35 40.31
N LEU A 3 44.94 17.85 39.42
CA LEU A 3 43.53 18.22 39.45
C LEU A 3 43.04 18.49 37.99
N LEU A 4 41.87 17.95 37.62
CA LEU A 4 40.82 18.48 36.71
C LEU A 4 41.24 19.47 35.57
N LYS A 5 40.90 19.30 34.29
CA LYS A 5 39.54 19.23 33.68
C LYS A 5 39.61 18.84 32.19
N PRO A 6 38.66 18.08 31.64
CA PRO A 6 38.44 17.96 30.19
C PRO A 6 37.65 19.18 29.67
N LEU A 7 38.14 19.85 28.64
CA LEU A 7 37.53 21.05 28.07
C LEU A 7 36.73 20.69 26.80
N PHE A 8 35.40 20.82 26.90
CA PHE A 8 34.37 20.93 25.85
C PHE A 8 34.26 19.84 24.76
N LEU A 9 33.61 18.74 25.14
CA LEU A 9 32.66 18.03 24.27
C LEU A 9 31.27 18.69 24.43
N ALA A 10 30.88 19.60 23.56
CA ALA A 10 29.47 20.00 23.42
C ALA A 10 29.26 20.69 22.06
N GLY A 11 28.72 19.95 21.08
CA GLY A 11 28.38 20.56 19.80
C GLY A 11 28.10 19.59 18.65
N SER A 12 27.51 18.43 18.90
CA SER A 12 26.84 17.66 17.83
C SER A 12 25.96 16.58 18.44
N LEU A 13 24.78 16.99 18.90
CA LEU A 13 23.65 16.12 19.24
C LEU A 13 22.36 16.92 18.98
N LEU A 14 22.18 17.35 17.73
CA LEU A 14 20.87 17.74 17.19
C LEU A 14 20.51 16.85 16.00
N LEU A 15 21.04 15.62 15.98
CA LEU A 15 20.64 14.60 15.02
C LEU A 15 19.55 13.74 15.65
N SER A 16 18.37 13.88 15.06
CA SER A 16 17.39 12.81 14.92
C SER A 16 16.64 12.41 16.18
N SER A 17 15.77 13.32 16.64
CA SER A 17 14.52 12.92 17.29
C SER A 17 13.32 13.47 16.53
N ALA A 18 13.34 13.39 15.19
CA ALA A 18 12.12 13.03 14.50
C ALA A 18 11.91 11.55 14.85
N VAL A 19 11.38 11.32 16.04
CA VAL A 19 10.57 10.14 16.30
C VAL A 19 9.54 10.23 15.19
N LEU A 20 9.72 9.43 14.12
CA LEU A 20 8.63 9.09 13.26
C LEU A 20 7.58 8.60 14.25
N ALA A 21 6.55 9.41 14.45
CA ALA A 21 5.28 8.90 14.92
C ALA A 21 4.76 8.09 13.73
N GLU A 22 5.39 6.94 13.47
CA GLU A 22 4.88 5.92 12.57
C GLU A 22 3.61 5.39 13.26
N GLY A 23 2.55 6.16 13.04
CA GLY A 23 1.21 5.86 13.50
C GLY A 23 0.79 4.53 12.90
N GLY A 24 -0.16 3.84 13.56
CA GLY A 24 -0.66 2.55 13.07
C GLY A 24 -1.07 2.57 11.58
N SER A 25 -1.53 3.74 11.09
CA SER A 25 -1.90 3.96 9.69
C SER A 25 -0.75 3.76 8.70
N ASP A 26 0.47 4.20 9.01
CA ASP A 26 1.60 4.07 8.08
C ASP A 26 1.94 2.59 7.82
N ARG A 27 1.93 1.78 8.88
CA ARG A 27 2.16 0.33 8.78
C ARG A 27 1.04 -0.41 8.04
N ILE A 28 -0.18 0.12 8.10
CA ILE A 28 -1.32 -0.43 7.37
C ILE A 28 -1.20 -0.10 5.89
N PHE A 29 -0.86 1.15 5.53
CA PHE A 29 -0.63 1.52 4.14
C PHE A 29 0.51 0.75 3.49
N GLU A 30 1.65 0.58 4.18
CA GLU A 30 2.76 -0.25 3.67
C GLU A 30 2.32 -1.70 3.40
N ARG A 31 1.47 -2.26 4.26
CA ARG A 31 0.91 -3.59 4.05
C ARG A 31 0.01 -3.63 2.82
N ILE A 32 -0.90 -2.65 2.68
CA ILE A 32 -1.82 -2.57 1.55
C ILE A 32 -1.03 -2.39 0.25
N GLU A 33 0.00 -1.54 0.23
CA GLU A 33 0.92 -1.37 -0.91
C GLU A 33 1.61 -2.69 -1.29
N SER A 34 2.12 -3.44 -0.30
CA SER A 34 2.71 -4.75 -0.55
C SER A 34 1.70 -5.76 -1.12
N MET A 35 0.44 -5.72 -0.66
CA MET A 35 -0.63 -6.55 -1.21
C MET A 35 -1.00 -6.13 -2.63
N ARG A 36 -1.04 -4.82 -2.92
CA ARG A 36 -1.32 -4.27 -4.26
C ARG A 36 -0.28 -4.74 -5.26
N ASP A 37 1.00 -4.70 -4.89
CA ASP A 37 2.09 -5.12 -5.77
C ASP A 37 2.04 -6.63 -6.05
N LYS A 38 1.61 -7.43 -5.07
CA LYS A 38 1.37 -8.86 -5.25
C LYS A 38 0.16 -9.13 -6.15
N ALA A 39 -0.94 -8.42 -5.94
CA ALA A 39 -2.12 -8.50 -6.78
C ALA A 39 -1.79 -8.15 -8.23
N GLU A 40 -1.02 -7.08 -8.46
CA GLU A 40 -0.51 -6.71 -9.79
C GLU A 40 0.26 -7.86 -10.45
N ALA A 41 1.16 -8.49 -9.70
CA ALA A 41 1.94 -9.61 -10.21
C ALA A 41 1.05 -10.81 -10.61
N VAL A 42 0.00 -11.11 -9.82
CA VAL A 42 -0.97 -12.17 -10.14
C VAL A 42 -1.80 -11.79 -11.37
N LEU A 43 -2.24 -10.53 -11.49
CA LEU A 43 -2.98 -10.04 -12.65
C LEU A 43 -2.14 -10.14 -13.93
N ILE A 44 -0.86 -9.73 -13.88
CA ILE A 44 0.07 -9.87 -15.01
C ILE A 44 0.26 -11.35 -15.40
N GLN A 45 0.31 -12.27 -14.44
CA GLN A 45 0.37 -13.70 -14.73
C GLN A 45 -0.89 -14.17 -15.46
N ALA A 46 -2.07 -13.73 -15.02
CA ALA A 46 -3.33 -14.05 -15.69
C ALA A 46 -3.39 -13.50 -17.11
N GLU A 47 -2.96 -12.25 -17.33
CA GLU A 47 -2.92 -11.63 -18.66
C GLU A 47 -2.03 -12.44 -19.64
N LYS A 48 -0.96 -13.05 -19.12
CA LYS A 48 -0.02 -13.88 -19.90
C LYS A 48 -0.44 -15.34 -20.03
N ALA A 49 -1.34 -15.81 -19.17
CA ALA A 49 -1.79 -17.21 -19.16
C ALA A 49 -2.67 -17.53 -20.39
N PRO A 50 -2.66 -18.79 -20.86
CA PRO A 50 -3.65 -19.28 -21.81
C PRO A 50 -5.07 -19.06 -21.28
N ALA A 51 -6.04 -18.76 -22.15
CA ALA A 51 -7.43 -18.49 -21.76
C ALA A 51 -8.02 -19.57 -20.83
N SER A 52 -7.68 -20.84 -21.06
CA SER A 52 -8.11 -21.98 -20.24
C SER A 52 -7.60 -21.94 -18.79
N GLU A 53 -6.54 -21.19 -18.49
CA GLU A 53 -5.88 -21.14 -17.18
C GLU A 53 -6.04 -19.78 -16.47
N ARG A 54 -6.50 -18.74 -17.18
CA ARG A 54 -6.68 -17.38 -16.62
C ARG A 54 -7.52 -17.39 -15.36
N HIS A 55 -8.64 -18.11 -15.37
CA HIS A 55 -9.58 -18.19 -14.25
C HIS A 55 -8.94 -18.60 -12.91
N VAL A 56 -7.86 -19.39 -12.93
CA VAL A 56 -7.14 -19.82 -11.73
C VAL A 56 -6.46 -18.63 -11.05
N HIS A 57 -5.80 -17.78 -11.84
CA HIS A 57 -5.13 -16.58 -11.35
C HIS A 57 -6.13 -15.48 -10.95
N MET A 58 -7.27 -15.37 -11.65
CA MET A 58 -8.29 -14.35 -11.36
C MET A 58 -9.00 -14.59 -10.03
N LYS A 59 -9.23 -15.85 -9.65
CA LYS A 59 -9.81 -16.15 -8.34
C LYS A 59 -8.93 -15.64 -7.19
N GLU A 60 -7.62 -15.82 -7.30
CA GLU A 60 -6.67 -15.36 -6.29
C GLU A 60 -6.55 -13.84 -6.30
N HIS A 61 -6.46 -13.22 -7.49
CA HIS A 61 -6.43 -11.77 -7.64
C HIS A 61 -7.66 -11.10 -7.01
N MET A 62 -8.87 -11.61 -7.26
CA MET A 62 -10.11 -11.09 -6.65
C MET A 62 -10.14 -11.18 -5.14
N LYS A 63 -9.60 -12.26 -4.57
CA LYS A 63 -9.50 -12.38 -3.12
C LYS A 63 -8.55 -11.31 -2.55
N MET A 64 -7.43 -11.04 -3.22
CA MET A 64 -6.50 -9.98 -2.79
C MET A 64 -7.13 -8.59 -2.89
N LEU A 65 -7.86 -8.29 -3.97
CA LEU A 65 -8.54 -6.99 -4.12
C LEU A 65 -9.62 -6.79 -3.06
N ASP A 66 -10.42 -7.82 -2.77
CA ASP A 66 -11.45 -7.78 -1.71
C ASP A 66 -10.83 -7.51 -0.34
N GLU A 67 -9.73 -8.20 -0.01
CA GLU A 67 -9.02 -8.00 1.26
C GLU A 67 -8.44 -6.59 1.38
N MET A 68 -7.87 -6.05 0.30
CA MET A 68 -7.34 -4.68 0.29
C MET A 68 -8.46 -3.64 0.40
N MET A 69 -9.55 -3.78 -0.35
CA MET A 69 -10.68 -2.85 -0.26
C MET A 69 -11.33 -2.87 1.12
N ASN A 70 -11.43 -4.04 1.74
CA ASN A 70 -11.91 -4.16 3.11
C ASN A 70 -10.97 -3.45 4.11
N GLN A 71 -9.64 -3.56 3.93
CA GLN A 71 -8.69 -2.82 4.77
C GLN A 71 -8.78 -1.30 4.54
N LEU A 72 -8.79 -0.85 3.29
CA LEU A 72 -8.92 0.57 2.93
C LEU A 72 -10.23 1.18 3.44
N HIS A 73 -11.34 0.43 3.36
CA HIS A 73 -12.64 0.90 3.85
C HIS A 73 -12.66 1.09 5.37
N ASN A 74 -11.94 0.24 6.11
CA ASN A 74 -11.88 0.29 7.57
C ASN A 74 -10.78 1.23 8.09
N GLU A 75 -9.88 1.69 7.22
CA GLU A 75 -8.80 2.61 7.60
C GLU A 75 -9.33 4.05 7.70
N HIS A 76 -8.89 4.76 8.73
CA HIS A 76 -9.35 6.12 9.03
C HIS A 76 -8.16 6.96 9.49
N PRO A 77 -8.16 8.28 9.26
CA PRO A 77 -7.10 9.14 9.75
C PRO A 77 -7.06 9.10 11.28
N ALA A 78 -5.84 9.13 11.84
CA ALA A 78 -5.66 9.08 13.29
C ALA A 78 -6.30 10.30 13.98
N PRO A 79 -6.89 10.14 15.18
CA PRO A 79 -7.46 11.27 15.90
C PRO A 79 -6.36 12.26 16.29
N GLY A 80 -6.63 13.56 16.12
CA GLY A 80 -5.70 14.63 16.49
C GLY A 80 -4.55 14.86 15.49
N MET A 81 -4.58 14.20 14.33
CA MET A 81 -3.69 14.48 13.21
C MET A 81 -3.80 15.96 12.77
N SER A 82 -2.68 16.58 12.41
CA SER A 82 -2.68 17.94 11.86
C SER A 82 -3.37 17.99 10.49
N THR A 83 -3.76 19.18 10.02
CA THR A 83 -4.39 19.33 8.71
C THR A 83 -3.49 18.84 7.57
N GLU A 84 -2.18 19.11 7.64
CA GLU A 84 -1.23 18.69 6.61
C GLU A 84 -1.09 17.16 6.56
N GLU A 85 -0.94 16.52 7.71
CA GLU A 85 -0.89 15.05 7.80
C GLU A 85 -2.21 14.40 7.34
N HIS A 86 -3.36 15.04 7.63
CA HIS A 86 -4.66 14.56 7.17
C HIS A 86 -4.77 14.61 5.64
N LEU A 87 -4.30 15.70 5.02
CA LEU A 87 -4.26 15.81 3.56
C LEU A 87 -3.35 14.73 2.95
N ALA A 88 -2.16 14.51 3.53
CA ALA A 88 -1.23 13.48 3.08
C ALA A 88 -1.82 12.06 3.23
N TRP A 89 -2.55 11.81 4.33
CA TRP A 89 -3.29 10.56 4.54
C TRP A 89 -4.36 10.34 3.46
N MET A 90 -5.16 11.37 3.15
CA MET A 90 -6.21 11.28 2.12
C MET A 90 -5.60 11.01 0.74
N GLU A 91 -4.54 11.73 0.37
CA GLU A 91 -3.88 11.52 -0.92
C GLU A 91 -3.36 10.08 -1.06
N ARG A 92 -2.79 9.52 0.01
CA ARG A 92 -2.31 8.14 0.01
C ARG A 92 -3.45 7.12 -0.04
N HIS A 93 -4.53 7.35 0.71
CA HIS A 93 -5.72 6.51 0.69
C HIS A 93 -6.39 6.48 -0.69
N ASP A 94 -6.64 7.66 -1.26
CA ASP A 94 -7.27 7.82 -2.59
C ASP A 94 -6.43 7.14 -3.67
N LYS A 95 -5.11 7.31 -3.64
CA LYS A 95 -4.20 6.64 -4.58
C LYS A 95 -4.32 5.12 -4.52
N LEU A 96 -4.40 4.54 -3.33
CA LEU A 96 -4.52 3.08 -3.17
C LEU A 96 -5.87 2.57 -3.63
N VAL A 97 -6.95 3.32 -3.37
CA VAL A 97 -8.28 3.00 -3.91
C VAL A 97 -8.25 3.02 -5.44
N ASP A 98 -7.66 4.06 -6.04
CA ASP A 98 -7.53 4.18 -7.50
C ASP A 98 -6.73 3.03 -8.11
N ASP A 99 -5.61 2.65 -7.49
CA ASP A 99 -4.78 1.53 -7.95
C ASP A 99 -5.56 0.20 -7.94
N VAL A 100 -6.30 -0.08 -6.86
CA VAL A 100 -7.12 -1.30 -6.72
C VAL A 100 -8.26 -1.31 -7.74
N LEU A 101 -8.94 -0.17 -7.94
CA LEU A 101 -9.99 -0.04 -8.94
C LEU A 101 -9.45 -0.24 -10.37
N ALA A 102 -8.27 0.29 -10.67
CA ALA A 102 -7.62 0.09 -11.96
C ALA A 102 -7.30 -1.39 -12.23
N GLN A 103 -6.81 -2.13 -11.22
CA GLN A 103 -6.59 -3.57 -11.32
C GLN A 103 -7.90 -4.34 -11.53
N MET A 104 -8.96 -3.99 -10.82
CA MET A 104 -10.28 -4.59 -11.00
C MET A 104 -10.85 -4.37 -12.41
N MET A 105 -10.71 -3.17 -12.96
CA MET A 105 -11.16 -2.86 -14.32
C MET A 105 -10.39 -3.67 -15.37
N ARG A 106 -9.08 -3.82 -15.20
CA ARG A 106 -8.24 -4.65 -16.08
C ARG A 106 -8.63 -6.11 -16.01
N GLU A 107 -8.88 -6.62 -14.81
CA GLU A 107 -9.38 -7.99 -14.63
C GLU A 107 -10.71 -8.20 -15.34
N HIS A 108 -11.66 -7.30 -15.12
CA HIS A 108 -12.97 -7.36 -15.75
C HIS A 108 -12.87 -7.39 -17.28
N LYS A 109 -12.01 -6.53 -17.85
CA LYS A 109 -11.75 -6.53 -19.30
C LYS A 109 -11.19 -7.86 -19.79
N LEU A 110 -10.24 -8.45 -19.07
CA LEU A 110 -9.65 -9.74 -19.43
C LEU A 110 -10.70 -10.86 -19.44
N MET A 111 -11.58 -10.89 -18.43
CA MET A 111 -12.65 -11.88 -18.31
C MET A 111 -13.78 -11.72 -19.34
N MET A 112 -14.01 -10.50 -19.83
CA MET A 112 -15.02 -10.24 -20.87
C MET A 112 -14.48 -10.55 -22.26
N ALA A 113 -13.19 -10.34 -22.51
CA ALA A 113 -12.55 -10.70 -23.79
C ALA A 113 -12.64 -12.21 -24.08
N ASP A 114 -12.53 -13.06 -23.05
CA ASP A 114 -12.69 -14.53 -23.22
C ASP A 114 -14.11 -14.93 -23.63
N LYS A 115 -15.14 -14.18 -23.20
CA LYS A 115 -16.55 -14.45 -23.55
C LYS A 115 -16.91 -14.02 -24.97
N GLU A 116 -16.24 -13.00 -25.51
CA GLU A 116 -16.47 -12.53 -26.88
C GLU A 116 -15.85 -13.48 -27.93
N CYS A 117 -14.77 -14.21 -27.58
CA CYS A 117 -14.13 -15.15 -28.49
C CYS A 117 -14.78 -16.55 -28.53
N HIS A 118 -15.59 -16.92 -27.54
CA HIS A 118 -16.27 -18.21 -27.47
C HIS A 118 -17.75 -18.05 -27.05
N PRO A 119 -18.70 -18.00 -28.01
CA PRO A 119 -20.15 -17.96 -27.73
C PRO A 119 -20.71 -19.31 -27.25
#